data_AF-X0YQA6-F1
#
_entry.id   AF-X0YQA6-F1
#
_cell.length_a   1.000
_cell.length_b   1.000
_cell.length_c   1.000
_cell.angle_alpha   90.00
_cell.angle_beta   90.00
_cell.angle_gamma   90.00
#
_symmetry.space_group_name_H-M   'P 1'
#
loop_
_entity.id
_entity.type
_entity.pdbx_description
1 polymer ?
#
loop_
_entity_poly.entity_id
_entity_poly.type
_entity_poly.pdbx_seq_one_letter_code
_entity_poly.pdbx_strand_id
1 'polypeptide(L)'
;VIENIKDSTKFPEDQFYFGVNYIPFLNGYFSIKESKLCEYSENSNLLFFYAIPHEYKEDKIYNCLKFKEILKEWVVNQESKIIIDDMFEMIGYTMTTDTGYKSIVINCGPPNTAKTQLANIIEHTIGEENSMATSLKRLQDRFEARFLQWKILALASDMSDSIINDSSTIKNMTGGDKTNRAEIKGGDIYPFRPT
;
A
#
# COMPACT_ATOMS: atom_id res chain seq x y z
N VAL A 1 -7.06 -42.01 -11.52
CA VAL A 1 -6.91 -41.71 -10.07
C VAL A 1 -6.04 -40.46 -9.82
N ILE A 2 -6.06 -39.46 -10.71
CA ILE A 2 -5.39 -38.16 -10.49
C ILE A 2 -6.40 -37.05 -10.85
N GLU A 3 -7.56 -37.05 -10.21
CA GLU A 3 -8.61 -36.05 -10.46
C GLU A 3 -8.81 -35.07 -9.29
N ASN A 4 -8.11 -35.24 -8.16
CA ASN A 4 -8.36 -34.41 -6.97
C ASN A 4 -7.09 -34.07 -6.17
N ILE A 5 -6.07 -33.54 -6.84
CA ILE A 5 -5.09 -32.70 -6.12
C ILE A 5 -5.70 -31.30 -6.07
N LYS A 6 -6.56 -31.05 -5.08
CA LYS A 6 -6.94 -29.68 -4.72
C LYS A 6 -5.73 -29.05 -4.07
N ASP A 7 -5.17 -28.05 -4.73
CA ASP A 7 -4.16 -27.19 -4.16
C ASP A 7 -4.77 -26.47 -2.96
N SER A 8 -4.41 -26.90 -1.75
CA SER A 8 -4.96 -26.37 -0.50
C SER A 8 -4.56 -24.91 -0.24
N THR A 9 -3.69 -24.34 -1.08
CA THR A 9 -3.22 -22.95 -0.98
C THR A 9 -3.98 -21.99 -1.88
N LYS A 10 -4.85 -22.49 -2.77
CA LYS A 10 -5.70 -21.64 -3.62
C LYS A 10 -6.98 -21.26 -2.89
N PHE A 11 -6.95 -20.08 -2.30
CA PHE A 11 -8.15 -19.45 -1.73
C PHE A 11 -8.83 -18.57 -2.78
N PRO A 12 -10.15 -18.67 -2.93
CA PRO A 12 -10.96 -17.67 -3.63
C PRO A 12 -10.73 -16.26 -3.08
N GLU A 13 -10.76 -15.24 -3.96
CA GLU A 13 -10.51 -13.84 -3.58
C GLU A 13 -11.48 -13.35 -2.48
N ASP A 14 -12.74 -13.78 -2.53
CA ASP A 14 -13.79 -13.41 -1.57
C ASP A 14 -13.58 -13.97 -0.15
N GLN A 15 -12.60 -14.84 0.05
CA GLN A 15 -12.22 -15.32 1.39
C GLN A 15 -11.21 -14.39 2.08
N PHE A 16 -10.53 -13.52 1.32
CA PHE A 16 -9.59 -12.58 1.91
C PHE A 16 -10.32 -11.40 2.56
N TYR A 17 -9.74 -10.93 3.66
CA TYR A 17 -10.18 -9.76 4.37
C TYR A 17 -9.72 -8.49 3.62
N PHE A 18 -10.68 -7.73 3.12
CA PHE A 18 -10.50 -6.41 2.50
C PHE A 18 -11.05 -5.26 3.37
N GLY A 19 -11.26 -5.51 4.66
CA GLY A 19 -11.72 -4.47 5.57
C GLY A 19 -10.59 -3.55 6.02
N VAL A 20 -10.96 -2.45 6.66
CA VAL A 20 -10.02 -1.39 7.07
C VAL A 20 -9.70 -1.41 8.57
N ASN A 21 -10.27 -2.36 9.33
CA ASN A 21 -10.18 -2.36 10.79
C ASN A 21 -8.96 -3.13 11.33
N TYR A 22 -8.29 -3.90 10.47
CA TYR A 22 -7.18 -4.78 10.85
C TYR A 22 -5.98 -4.54 9.96
N ILE A 23 -4.80 -4.48 10.58
CA ILE A 23 -3.51 -4.41 9.89
C ILE A 23 -2.74 -5.69 10.22
N PRO A 24 -2.51 -6.58 9.25
CA PRO A 24 -1.74 -7.81 9.47
C PRO A 24 -0.24 -7.50 9.62
N PHE A 25 0.38 -8.08 10.65
CA PHE A 25 1.82 -8.10 10.93
C PHE A 25 2.32 -9.55 10.99
N LEU A 26 3.63 -9.80 11.07
CA LEU A 26 4.15 -11.18 11.10
C LEU A 26 3.68 -11.98 12.34
N ASN A 27 3.47 -11.31 13.47
CA ASN A 27 3.13 -11.94 14.75
C ASN A 27 1.64 -11.85 15.12
N GLY A 28 0.78 -11.34 14.25
CA GLY A 28 -0.65 -11.17 14.52
C GLY A 28 -1.26 -10.09 13.66
N TYR A 29 -2.50 -9.70 13.94
CA TYR A 29 -3.16 -8.57 13.28
C TYR A 29 -3.53 -7.50 14.30
N PHE A 30 -3.21 -6.25 13.99
CA PHE A 30 -3.50 -5.11 14.85
C PHE A 30 -4.93 -4.61 14.59
N SER A 31 -5.76 -4.58 15.63
CA SER A 31 -7.09 -3.97 15.60
C SER A 31 -7.00 -2.47 15.82
N ILE A 32 -7.32 -1.69 14.79
CA ILE A 32 -7.31 -0.23 14.85
C ILE A 32 -8.33 0.29 15.88
N LYS A 33 -9.52 -0.31 15.92
CA LYS A 33 -10.59 0.10 16.83
C LYS A 33 -10.23 -0.15 18.29
N GLU A 34 -9.70 -1.33 18.59
CA GLU A 34 -9.38 -1.73 19.97
C GLU A 34 -7.96 -1.30 20.37
N SER A 35 -7.17 -0.77 19.42
CA SER A 35 -5.76 -0.40 19.59
C SER A 35 -4.91 -1.52 20.21
N LYS A 36 -5.09 -2.75 19.70
CA LYS A 36 -4.47 -3.96 20.24
C LYS A 36 -4.05 -4.95 19.16
N LEU A 37 -2.94 -5.63 19.34
CA LEU A 37 -2.51 -6.80 18.58
C LEU A 37 -3.29 -8.05 19.03
N CYS A 38 -3.90 -8.72 18.08
CA CYS A 38 -4.53 -10.03 18.24
C CYS A 38 -3.67 -11.11 17.59
N GLU A 39 -3.63 -12.30 18.18
CA GLU A 39 -3.01 -13.46 17.55
C GLU A 39 -3.86 -13.96 16.38
N TYR A 40 -3.24 -14.50 15.33
CA TYR A 40 -3.97 -15.13 14.22
C TYR A 40 -4.86 -16.30 14.67
N SER A 41 -4.52 -16.94 15.78
CA SER A 41 -5.28 -18.03 16.39
C SER A 41 -6.66 -17.57 16.91
N GLU A 42 -6.83 -16.29 17.25
CA GLU A 42 -8.06 -15.73 17.82
C GLU A 42 -9.21 -15.70 16.81
N ASN A 43 -8.91 -15.68 15.51
CA ASN A 43 -9.92 -15.71 14.46
C ASN A 43 -9.41 -16.42 13.20
N SER A 44 -9.63 -17.73 13.15
CA SER A 44 -9.23 -18.58 12.02
C SER A 44 -9.98 -18.31 10.71
N ASN A 45 -11.03 -17.48 10.73
CA ASN A 45 -11.76 -17.09 9.52
C ASN A 45 -11.19 -15.82 8.87
N LEU A 46 -10.28 -15.10 9.54
CA LEU A 46 -9.59 -13.95 8.95
C LEU A 46 -8.40 -14.43 8.14
N LEU A 47 -8.51 -14.30 6.81
CA LEU A 47 -7.42 -14.56 5.89
C LEU A 47 -6.95 -13.23 5.29
N PHE A 48 -5.68 -12.90 5.44
CA PHE A 48 -5.08 -11.69 4.85
C PHE A 48 -4.27 -12.08 3.62
N PHE A 49 -4.30 -11.25 2.57
CA PHE A 49 -3.49 -11.47 1.36
C PHE A 49 -2.09 -10.84 1.48
N TYR A 50 -1.88 -10.01 2.51
CA TYR A 50 -0.63 -9.32 2.81
C TYR A 50 -0.36 -9.36 4.31
N ALA A 51 0.88 -9.09 4.70
CA ALA A 51 1.26 -8.77 6.07
C ALA A 51 2.41 -7.78 6.03
N ILE A 52 2.39 -6.77 6.91
CA ILE A 52 3.54 -5.89 7.12
C ILE A 52 4.70 -6.77 7.63
N PRO A 53 5.88 -6.75 7.00
CA PRO A 53 6.97 -7.71 7.25
C PRO A 53 7.76 -7.42 8.53
N HIS A 54 7.06 -6.94 9.55
CA HIS A 54 7.61 -6.57 10.84
C HIS A 54 6.74 -7.16 11.95
N GLU A 55 7.34 -7.43 13.11
CA GLU A 55 6.58 -7.79 14.31
C GLU A 55 6.12 -6.52 15.03
N TYR A 56 4.84 -6.45 15.39
CA TYR A 56 4.31 -5.38 16.23
C TYR A 56 4.60 -5.65 17.71
N LYS A 57 5.14 -4.66 18.45
CA LYS A 57 5.55 -4.82 19.86
C LYS A 57 4.80 -3.81 20.73
N GLU A 58 3.68 -4.24 21.32
CA GLU A 58 2.78 -3.39 22.13
C GLU A 58 3.45 -2.79 23.36
N ASP A 59 4.46 -3.47 23.91
CA ASP A 59 5.18 -3.08 25.11
C ASP A 59 6.21 -1.96 24.88
N LYS A 60 6.42 -1.53 23.63
CA LYS A 60 7.40 -0.51 23.26
C LYS A 60 6.79 0.86 23.04
N ILE A 61 7.52 1.88 23.51
CA ILE A 61 7.23 3.28 23.18
C ILE A 61 8.00 3.65 21.91
N TYR A 62 7.27 3.95 20.84
CA TYR A 62 7.83 4.30 19.54
C TYR A 62 7.97 5.82 19.37
N ASN A 63 9.06 6.39 19.87
CA ASN A 63 9.32 7.83 19.72
C ASN A 63 9.93 8.21 18.36
N CYS A 64 10.55 7.27 17.66
CA CYS A 64 11.11 7.41 16.30
C CYS A 64 11.92 8.72 16.09
N LEU A 65 12.75 9.11 17.07
CA LEU A 65 13.41 10.43 17.11
C LEU A 65 14.17 10.77 15.83
N LYS A 66 15.01 9.85 15.32
CA LYS A 66 15.78 10.05 14.09
C LYS A 66 14.88 10.29 12.87
N PHE A 67 13.78 9.54 12.77
CA PHE A 67 12.85 9.71 11.66
C PHE A 67 12.08 11.03 11.77
N LYS A 68 11.70 11.44 12.98
CA LYS A 68 11.09 12.76 13.24
C LYS A 68 12.03 13.91 12.86
N GLU A 69 13.32 13.80 13.17
CA GLU A 69 14.33 14.79 12.79
C GLU A 69 14.47 14.87 11.27
N ILE A 70 14.54 13.72 10.60
CA ILE A 70 14.57 13.63 9.14
C ILE A 70 13.34 14.27 8.50
N LEU A 71 12.13 13.98 9.00
CA LEU A 71 10.89 14.57 8.48
C LEU A 71 10.83 16.09 8.71
N LYS A 72 11.36 16.59 9.83
CA LYS A 72 11.49 18.04 10.04
C LYS A 72 12.36 18.68 8.98
N GLU A 73 13.47 18.04 8.63
CA GLU A 73 14.39 18.56 7.61
C GLU A 73 13.79 18.49 6.20
N TRP A 74 13.16 17.38 5.84
CA TRP A 74 12.74 17.12 4.46
C TRP A 74 11.34 17.65 4.11
N VAL A 75 10.42 17.69 5.08
CA VAL A 75 8.98 17.94 4.83
C VAL A 75 8.50 19.22 5.53
N VAL A 76 8.93 19.45 6.77
CA VAL A 76 8.42 20.57 7.59
C VAL A 76 9.32 21.80 7.42
N ASN A 77 9.07 22.59 6.38
CA ASN A 77 9.66 23.92 6.23
C ASN A 77 8.66 25.02 6.66
N GLN A 78 9.13 26.28 6.75
CA GLN A 78 8.30 27.41 7.23
C GLN A 78 7.04 27.68 6.37
N GLU A 79 6.98 27.15 5.16
CA GLU A 79 5.85 27.30 4.23
C GLU A 79 4.96 26.06 4.19
N SER A 80 5.37 24.96 4.83
CA SER A 80 4.65 23.69 4.82
C SER A 80 3.48 23.72 5.80
N LYS A 81 2.30 23.33 5.31
CA LYS A 81 1.11 23.09 6.16
C LYS A 81 1.12 21.70 6.80
N ILE A 82 2.06 20.84 6.38
CA ILE A 82 2.17 19.45 6.82
C ILE A 82 3.01 19.42 8.10
N ILE A 83 2.50 18.77 9.14
CA ILE A 83 3.24 18.48 10.36
C ILE A 83 3.74 17.03 10.37
N ILE A 84 4.59 16.70 11.34
CA ILE A 84 5.17 15.36 11.45
C ILE A 84 4.09 14.29 11.65
N ASP A 85 3.05 14.60 12.43
CA ASP A 85 1.99 13.63 12.73
C ASP A 85 1.18 13.28 11.48
N ASP A 86 0.92 14.24 10.59
CA ASP A 86 0.28 13.98 9.28
C ASP A 86 1.07 12.96 8.45
N MET A 87 2.40 12.99 8.53
CA MET A 87 3.25 12.01 7.84
C MET A 87 3.13 10.62 8.45
N PHE A 88 3.03 10.51 9.78
CA PHE A 88 2.78 9.22 10.44
C PHE A 88 1.38 8.68 10.13
N GLU A 89 0.36 9.54 10.11
CA GLU A 89 -0.99 9.16 9.72
C GLU A 89 -1.04 8.69 8.27
N MET A 90 -0.38 9.39 7.36
CA MET A 90 -0.27 8.98 5.96
C MET A 90 0.43 7.63 5.81
N ILE A 91 1.56 7.42 6.49
CA ILE A 91 2.27 6.13 6.45
C ILE A 91 1.41 5.02 7.07
N GLY A 92 0.73 5.29 8.20
CA GLY A 92 -0.20 4.35 8.82
C GLY A 92 -1.37 3.99 7.90
N TYR A 93 -1.91 4.96 7.16
CA TYR A 93 -2.95 4.73 6.16
C TYR A 93 -2.47 3.78 5.06
N THR A 94 -1.23 3.92 4.59
CA THR A 94 -0.63 3.01 3.59
C THR A 94 -0.40 1.58 4.08
N MET A 95 -0.58 1.30 5.38
CA MET A 95 -0.58 -0.07 5.92
C MET A 95 -1.95 -0.77 5.81
N THR A 96 -2.98 -0.06 5.34
CA THR A 96 -4.35 -0.56 5.22
C THR A 96 -4.72 -0.80 3.75
N THR A 97 -5.88 -1.42 3.51
CA THR A 97 -6.51 -1.53 2.17
C THR A 97 -7.53 -0.42 1.92
N ASP A 98 -7.53 0.60 2.77
CA ASP A 98 -8.46 1.71 2.67
C ASP A 98 -8.07 2.61 1.48
N THR A 99 -9.04 2.82 0.60
CA THR A 99 -8.94 3.72 -0.57
C THR A 99 -9.93 4.88 -0.48
N GLY A 100 -10.57 5.09 0.68
CA GLY A 100 -11.58 6.11 0.94
C GLY A 100 -11.13 7.54 0.67
N TYR A 101 -9.83 7.86 0.83
CA TYR A 101 -9.29 9.17 0.46
C TYR A 101 -9.18 9.38 -1.05
N LYS A 102 -9.16 8.31 -1.86
CA LYS A 102 -9.03 8.34 -3.32
C LYS A 102 -7.90 9.25 -3.82
N SER A 103 -6.81 9.29 -3.05
CA SER A 103 -5.76 10.30 -3.12
C SER A 103 -4.44 9.73 -3.63
N ILE A 104 -3.60 10.59 -4.20
CA ILE A 104 -2.17 10.31 -4.45
C ILE A 104 -1.37 11.33 -3.65
N VAL A 105 -0.36 10.85 -2.93
CA VAL A 105 0.60 11.73 -2.25
C VAL A 105 1.74 12.02 -3.21
N ILE A 106 1.89 13.30 -3.58
CA ILE A 106 2.96 13.75 -4.49
C ILE A 106 3.99 14.53 -3.67
N ASN A 107 5.22 14.01 -3.61
CA ASN A 107 6.32 14.70 -2.95
C ASN A 107 7.00 15.69 -3.92
N CYS A 108 6.64 16.97 -3.83
CA CYS A 108 7.18 18.05 -4.66
C CYS A 108 8.35 18.75 -3.97
N GLY A 109 9.33 19.23 -4.76
CA GLY A 109 10.57 19.79 -4.24
C GLY A 109 11.73 19.69 -5.24
N PRO A 110 12.83 20.44 -5.04
CA PRO A 110 14.01 20.40 -5.90
C PRO A 110 14.59 18.97 -6.09
N PRO A 111 15.34 18.70 -7.17
CA PRO A 111 16.15 17.49 -7.28
C PRO A 111 17.09 17.32 -6.08
N ASN A 112 17.42 16.08 -5.72
CA ASN A 112 18.31 15.72 -4.60
C ASN A 112 17.82 16.12 -3.18
N THR A 113 16.52 16.26 -2.98
CA THR A 113 15.91 16.59 -1.67
C THR A 113 15.45 15.36 -0.87
N ALA A 114 16.18 14.25 -0.97
CA ALA A 114 15.92 13.00 -0.24
C ALA A 114 14.53 12.35 -0.43
N LYS A 115 13.74 12.78 -1.41
CA LYS A 115 12.42 12.19 -1.72
C LYS A 115 12.47 10.69 -1.99
N THR A 116 13.48 10.25 -2.75
CA THR A 116 13.72 8.82 -3.01
C THR A 116 14.02 8.08 -1.71
N GLN A 117 14.76 8.70 -0.78
CA GLN A 117 15.03 8.09 0.52
C GLN A 117 13.76 7.95 1.35
N LEU A 118 12.87 8.95 1.33
CA LEU A 118 11.57 8.84 1.99
C LEU A 118 10.71 7.72 1.38
N ALA A 119 10.64 7.63 0.06
CA ALA A 119 9.92 6.55 -0.62
C ALA A 119 10.48 5.16 -0.25
N ASN A 120 11.81 5.01 -0.20
CA ASN A 120 12.47 3.77 0.20
C ASN A 120 12.18 3.40 1.68
N ILE A 121 12.12 4.40 2.57
CA ILE A 121 11.76 4.15 3.98
C ILE A 121 10.32 3.65 4.08
N ILE A 122 9.39 4.25 3.33
CA ILE A 122 7.99 3.81 3.30
C ILE A 122 7.91 2.40 2.71
N GLU A 123 8.54 2.13 1.57
CA GLU A 123 8.58 0.80 0.96
C GLU A 123 9.12 -0.26 1.92
N HIS A 124 10.21 0.02 2.63
CA HIS A 124 10.79 -0.91 3.59
C HIS A 124 9.88 -1.12 4.82
N THR A 125 9.11 -0.10 5.20
CA THR A 125 8.16 -0.19 6.31
C THR A 125 6.95 -1.04 5.90
N ILE A 126 6.43 -0.85 4.69
CA ILE A 126 5.25 -1.56 4.18
C ILE A 126 5.60 -2.96 3.69
N GLY A 127 6.80 -3.16 3.15
CA GLY A 127 7.28 -4.40 2.53
C GLY A 127 7.33 -4.29 1.01
N GLU A 128 8.42 -4.77 0.41
CA GLU A 128 8.58 -4.82 -1.06
C GLU A 128 7.54 -5.77 -1.69
N GLU A 129 7.20 -6.84 -0.98
CA GLU A 129 6.16 -7.80 -1.35
C GLU A 129 4.75 -7.18 -1.33
N ASN A 130 4.55 -6.11 -0.57
CA ASN A 130 3.29 -5.36 -0.46
C ASN A 130 3.25 -4.15 -1.40
N SER A 131 4.39 -3.83 -2.02
CA SER A 131 4.60 -2.62 -2.81
C SER A 131 4.83 -2.91 -4.30
N MET A 132 4.64 -1.89 -5.14
CA MET A 132 5.03 -1.86 -6.54
C MET A 132 5.69 -0.53 -6.87
N ALA A 133 6.90 -0.57 -7.43
CA ALA A 133 7.55 0.59 -8.03
C ALA A 133 7.17 0.74 -9.52
N THR A 134 6.73 1.93 -9.93
CA THR A 134 6.27 2.20 -11.30
C THR A 134 6.41 3.68 -11.67
N SER A 135 5.82 4.10 -12.77
CA SER A 135 5.62 5.52 -13.12
C SER A 135 4.16 5.77 -13.48
N LEU A 136 3.69 7.01 -13.35
CA LEU A 136 2.31 7.34 -13.74
C LEU A 136 2.01 7.00 -15.20
N LYS A 137 3.00 7.14 -16.08
CA LYS A 137 2.87 6.77 -17.49
C LYS A 137 2.71 5.26 -17.67
N ARG A 138 3.49 4.46 -16.93
CA ARG A 138 3.40 2.99 -17.00
C ARG A 138 2.13 2.49 -16.37
N LEU A 139 1.64 3.12 -15.31
CA LEU A 139 0.33 2.79 -14.72
C LEU A 139 -0.81 2.86 -15.74
N GLN A 140 -0.76 3.80 -16.69
CA GLN A 140 -1.75 3.88 -17.78
C GLN A 140 -1.70 2.70 -18.77
N ASP A 141 -0.64 1.88 -18.73
CA ASP A 141 -0.53 0.68 -19.56
C ASP A 141 -1.32 -0.49 -18.95
N ARG A 142 -2.17 -1.11 -19.77
CA ARG A 142 -3.05 -2.21 -19.37
C ARG A 142 -2.32 -3.48 -18.89
N PHE A 143 -1.06 -3.68 -19.28
CA PHE A 143 -0.24 -4.81 -18.83
C PHE A 143 0.50 -4.51 -17.52
N GLU A 144 0.69 -3.25 -17.17
CA GLU A 144 1.30 -2.83 -15.91
C GLU A 144 0.30 -2.81 -14.76
N ALA A 145 -0.96 -2.45 -15.04
CA ALA A 145 -2.03 -2.41 -14.04
C ALA A 145 -2.21 -3.73 -13.26
N ARG A 146 -1.89 -4.88 -13.87
CA ARG A 146 -1.96 -6.19 -13.20
C ARG A 146 -1.05 -6.31 -11.98
N PHE A 147 0.06 -5.57 -11.94
CA PHE A 147 1.02 -5.62 -10.84
C PHE A 147 0.54 -4.86 -9.61
N LEU A 148 -0.55 -4.09 -9.71
CA LEU A 148 -1.25 -3.50 -8.57
C LEU A 148 -2.11 -4.52 -7.82
N GLN A 149 -2.45 -5.64 -8.45
CA GLN A 149 -3.23 -6.67 -7.79
C GLN A 149 -2.44 -7.22 -6.60
N TRP A 150 -3.09 -7.32 -5.43
CA TRP A 150 -2.49 -7.79 -4.19
C TRP A 150 -1.39 -6.87 -3.62
N LYS A 151 -1.36 -5.60 -4.05
CA LYS A 151 -0.47 -4.57 -3.51
C LYS A 151 -1.29 -3.52 -2.77
N ILE A 152 -0.74 -3.02 -1.67
CA ILE A 152 -1.33 -1.94 -0.87
C ILE A 152 -0.56 -0.62 -1.02
N LEU A 153 0.58 -0.64 -1.72
CA LEU A 153 1.37 0.55 -2.01
C LEU A 153 1.87 0.57 -3.45
N ALA A 154 1.63 1.68 -4.15
CA ALA A 154 2.23 1.96 -5.44
C ALA A 154 3.12 3.22 -5.34
N LEU A 155 4.41 3.07 -5.64
CA LEU A 155 5.39 4.14 -5.62
C LEU A 155 5.72 4.58 -7.04
N ALA A 156 5.47 5.86 -7.34
CA ALA A 156 5.82 6.47 -8.62
C ALA A 156 7.03 7.40 -8.44
N SER A 157 8.20 6.97 -8.90
CA SER A 157 9.47 7.71 -8.70
C SER A 157 9.73 8.80 -9.73
N ASP A 158 9.03 8.76 -10.86
CA ASP A 158 9.23 9.69 -11.97
C ASP A 158 7.89 10.28 -12.45
N MET A 159 7.66 11.53 -12.08
CA MET A 159 6.69 12.41 -12.72
C MET A 159 7.41 13.13 -13.86
N SER A 160 7.91 12.39 -14.86
CA SER A 160 8.38 13.02 -16.09
C SER A 160 7.29 13.96 -16.60
N ASP A 161 7.63 15.05 -17.31
CA ASP A 161 6.72 16.07 -17.89
C ASP A 161 5.56 15.53 -18.76
N SER A 162 5.34 14.21 -18.80
CA SER A 162 4.09 13.57 -19.18
C SER A 162 2.93 14.15 -18.38
N ILE A 163 2.25 15.10 -19.01
CA ILE A 163 0.88 15.49 -18.72
C ILE A 163 0.09 14.23 -18.36
N ILE A 164 -0.60 14.25 -17.21
CA ILE A 164 -1.64 13.27 -16.91
C ILE A 164 -2.70 13.44 -18.01
N ASN A 165 -2.52 12.72 -19.11
CA ASN A 165 -3.37 12.84 -20.30
C ASN A 165 -4.80 12.41 -19.97
N ASP A 166 -4.94 11.50 -19.01
CA ASP A 166 -6.21 10.97 -18.58
C ASP A 166 -6.30 10.84 -17.05
N SER A 167 -6.90 11.85 -16.42
CA SER A 167 -7.21 11.83 -14.99
C SER A 167 -8.21 10.73 -14.61
N SER A 168 -8.96 10.17 -15.57
CA SER A 168 -9.94 9.13 -15.29
C SER A 168 -9.28 7.80 -14.95
N THR A 169 -8.18 7.45 -15.63
CA THR A 169 -7.37 6.27 -15.33
C THR A 169 -6.79 6.33 -13.92
N ILE A 170 -6.24 7.48 -13.52
CA ILE A 170 -5.72 7.68 -12.16
C ILE A 170 -6.83 7.57 -11.11
N LYS A 171 -7.98 8.21 -11.35
CA LYS A 171 -9.14 8.13 -10.45
C LYS A 171 -9.68 6.72 -10.31
N ASN A 172 -9.58 5.90 -11.37
CA ASN A 172 -10.01 4.50 -11.31
C ASN A 172 -9.03 3.65 -10.49
N MET A 173 -7.74 3.96 -10.52
CA MET A 173 -6.72 3.26 -9.71
C MET A 173 -6.81 3.64 -8.23
N THR A 174 -7.01 4.92 -7.92
CA THR A 174 -7.12 5.39 -6.53
C THR A 174 -8.50 5.17 -5.93
N GLY A 175 -9.51 4.92 -6.78
CA GLY A 175 -10.91 5.06 -6.42
C GLY A 175 -11.54 3.92 -5.64
N GLY A 176 -10.89 2.75 -5.52
CA GLY A 176 -11.37 1.57 -4.78
C GLY A 176 -12.66 0.90 -5.28
N ASP A 177 -13.54 1.66 -5.94
CA ASP A 177 -14.94 1.29 -6.26
C ASP A 177 -15.12 0.70 -7.66
N LYS A 178 -14.11 0.84 -8.53
CA LYS A 178 -14.17 0.34 -9.91
C LYS A 178 -13.23 -0.83 -10.08
N THR A 179 -13.75 -1.94 -10.57
CA THR A 179 -12.94 -3.04 -11.06
C THR A 179 -12.05 -2.54 -12.20
N ASN A 180 -10.76 -2.52 -11.98
CA ASN A 180 -9.77 -2.26 -13.03
C ASN A 180 -9.58 -3.53 -13.85
N ARG A 181 -9.15 -3.37 -15.10
CA ARG A 181 -8.90 -4.49 -16.01
C ARG A 181 -7.40 -4.79 -16.02
N ALA A 182 -7.04 -6.01 -15.63
CA ALA A 182 -5.70 -6.54 -15.77
C ALA A 182 -5.62 -7.42 -17.03
N GLU A 183 -4.54 -7.27 -17.80
CA GLU A 183 -4.26 -8.12 -18.96
C GLU A 183 -2.91 -8.82 -18.81
N ILE A 184 -2.87 -10.12 -19.01
CA ILE A 184 -1.62 -10.88 -19.14
C ILE A 184 -1.25 -10.92 -20.63
N LYS A 185 -0.01 -10.56 -20.97
CA LYS A 185 0.44 -10.60 -22.37
C LYS A 185 0.34 -12.02 -22.93
N GLY A 186 -0.58 -12.22 -23.88
CA GLY A 186 -0.86 -13.53 -24.48
C GLY A 186 -1.64 -14.49 -23.56
N GLY A 187 -2.24 -13.98 -22.49
CA GLY A 187 -3.06 -14.74 -21.54
C GLY A 187 -4.40 -14.08 -21.28
N ASP A 188 -4.98 -14.40 -20.13
CA ASP A 188 -6.33 -13.99 -19.79
C ASP A 188 -6.45 -12.52 -19.39
N ILE A 189 -7.69 -12.06 -19.47
CA ILE A 189 -8.13 -10.72 -19.12
C ILE A 189 -9.11 -10.88 -17.97
N TYR A 190 -8.85 -10.19 -16.86
CA TYR A 190 -9.67 -10.34 -15.67
C TYR A 190 -9.84 -8.99 -14.94
N PRO A 191 -10.97 -8.80 -14.26
CA PRO A 191 -11.18 -7.65 -13.39
C PRO A 191 -10.41 -7.84 -12.08
N PHE A 192 -9.89 -6.75 -11.51
CA PHE A 192 -9.36 -6.74 -10.14
C PHE A 192 -9.78 -5.46 -9.42
N ARG A 193 -9.81 -5.52 -8.09
CA ARG A 193 -10.04 -4.35 -7.24
C ARG A 193 -8.69 -3.80 -6.77
N PRO A 194 -8.40 -2.49 -6.95
CA PRO A 194 -7.25 -1.88 -6.31
C PRO A 194 -7.50 -1.74 -4.80
N THR A 195 -6.46 -1.98 -4.01
CA THR A 195 -6.45 -1.89 -2.55
C THR A 195 -5.50 -0.82 -2.07
#